data_AF-A0A848L7S3-F1
#
_entry.id   AF-A0A848L7S3-F1
#
_cell.length_a   1.000
_cell.length_b   1.000
_cell.length_c   1.000
_cell.angle_alpha   90.00
_cell.angle_beta   90.00
_cell.angle_gamma   90.00
#
_symmetry.space_group_name_H-M   'P 1'
#
loop_
_entity.id
_entity.type
_entity.pdbx_description
1 polymer ?
#
loop_
_entity_poly.entity_id
_entity_poly.type
_entity_poly.pdbx_seq_one_letter_code
_entity_poly.pdbx_strand_id
1 'polypeptide(L)'
;MSPESLAALVALAAEPLGESEASLRQRLTDAGVTDAGAVLRGLARAGLVRVEGRLWSLSPAGHEALRAVHAAIEGAHDPSPTTPGMEECPSVPWLTQVQTHWVEAVSLNYAVEPKRLARLLPAPLEPEVFHGSAWVQVLMSSLRDMRPQGMIPLLGVCFYQVSYRAAVRYRNANGDWRRGGYFVRSETNDPVMRRVGNALKEFKFHEFGEAHMVMAREGDLLTTTVDPEPGFPGGRLVGVFDTRPSTRPPAGSVWRGLEELHEPLVECYDALGVAEGYVYVLTIDREPWNARFVTPVQLYCEYFDEGPLAPGSRLDSVLHLTECAYRWRPLRRERYAR
;
A
#
# COMPACT_ATOMS: atom_id res chain seq x y z
N MET A 1 9.47 -27.10 5.42
CA MET A 1 10.77 -27.36 4.76
C MET A 1 11.83 -26.59 5.54
N SER A 2 13.03 -27.14 5.77
CA SER A 2 14.08 -26.41 6.49
C SER A 2 14.75 -25.35 5.60
N PRO A 3 15.35 -24.29 6.16
CA PRO A 3 16.11 -23.30 5.39
C PRO A 3 17.23 -23.92 4.53
N GLU A 4 17.91 -24.95 5.03
CA GLU A 4 18.99 -25.65 4.34
C GLU A 4 18.46 -26.45 3.14
N SER A 5 17.28 -27.08 3.32
CA SER A 5 16.59 -27.79 2.23
C SER A 5 16.16 -26.83 1.13
N LEU A 6 15.65 -25.65 1.51
CA LEU A 6 15.29 -24.60 0.57
C LEU A 6 16.52 -24.09 -0.19
N ALA A 7 17.63 -23.82 0.50
CA ALA A 7 18.89 -23.38 -0.13
C ALA A 7 19.37 -24.38 -1.19
N ALA A 8 19.27 -25.68 -0.91
CA ALA A 8 19.63 -26.74 -1.86
C ALA A 8 18.68 -26.80 -3.07
N LEU A 9 17.36 -26.64 -2.88
CA LEU A 9 16.41 -26.59 -3.99
C LEU A 9 16.62 -25.35 -4.86
N VAL A 10 16.91 -24.19 -4.27
CA VAL A 10 17.21 -22.94 -4.99
C VAL A 10 18.50 -23.07 -5.81
N ALA A 11 19.56 -23.63 -5.22
CA ALA A 11 20.83 -23.84 -5.90
C ALA A 11 20.68 -24.76 -7.12
N LEU A 12 19.82 -25.77 -7.03
CA LEU A 12 19.49 -26.67 -8.15
C LEU A 12 18.56 -26.02 -9.18
N ALA A 13 17.62 -25.16 -8.77
CA ALA A 13 16.72 -24.44 -9.67
C ALA A 13 17.48 -23.46 -10.58
N ALA A 14 18.58 -22.90 -10.08
CA ALA A 14 19.44 -21.99 -10.84
C ALA A 14 20.22 -22.69 -11.97
N GLU A 15 20.27 -24.02 -11.98
CA GLU A 15 21.07 -24.82 -12.91
C GLU A 15 20.19 -25.88 -13.60
N PRO A 16 19.43 -25.48 -14.65
CA PRO A 16 18.39 -26.33 -15.26
C PRO A 16 18.91 -27.64 -15.87
N LEU A 17 20.20 -27.69 -16.21
CA LEU A 17 20.87 -28.88 -16.77
C LEU A 17 21.42 -29.82 -15.68
N GLY A 18 21.24 -29.45 -14.41
CA GLY A 18 21.75 -30.17 -13.26
C GLY A 18 23.17 -29.77 -12.88
N GLU A 19 23.53 -30.10 -11.64
CA GLU A 19 24.80 -29.74 -11.00
C GLU A 19 25.54 -30.95 -10.46
N SER A 20 26.86 -30.83 -10.37
CA SER A 20 27.65 -31.88 -9.72
C SER A 20 27.49 -31.83 -8.20
N GLU A 21 27.51 -32.98 -7.54
CA GLU A 21 27.38 -33.02 -6.07
C GLU A 21 28.47 -32.19 -5.36
N ALA A 22 29.70 -32.16 -5.90
CA ALA A 22 30.79 -31.40 -5.34
C ALA A 22 30.55 -29.88 -5.43
N SER A 23 30.12 -29.40 -6.60
CA SER A 23 29.72 -28.00 -6.81
C SER A 23 28.58 -27.60 -5.87
N LEU A 24 27.55 -28.44 -5.78
CA LEU A 24 26.39 -28.19 -4.95
C LEU A 24 26.72 -28.15 -3.46
N ARG A 25 27.57 -29.06 -2.98
CA ARG A 25 28.07 -29.05 -1.60
C ARG A 25 28.87 -27.80 -1.28
N GLN A 26 29.73 -27.37 -2.21
CA GLN A 26 30.52 -26.15 -2.04
C GLN A 26 29.60 -24.93 -1.91
N ARG A 27 28.67 -24.74 -2.86
CA ARG A 27 27.67 -23.65 -2.82
C ARG A 27 26.88 -23.63 -1.51
N LEU A 28 26.44 -24.80 -1.03
CA LEU A 28 25.70 -24.91 0.22
C LEU A 28 26.56 -24.57 1.43
N THR A 29 27.83 -24.99 1.44
CA THR A 29 28.78 -24.66 2.49
C THR A 29 29.06 -23.16 2.52
N ASP A 30 29.26 -22.55 1.35
CA ASP A 30 29.46 -21.11 1.22
C ASP A 30 28.24 -20.30 1.68
N ALA A 31 27.03 -20.87 1.53
CA ALA A 31 25.79 -20.33 2.07
C ALA A 31 25.56 -20.62 3.58
N GLY A 32 26.53 -21.25 4.26
CA GLY A 32 26.48 -21.54 5.70
C GLY A 32 25.74 -22.82 6.09
N VAL A 33 25.46 -23.73 5.15
CA VAL A 33 24.80 -25.01 5.44
C VAL A 33 25.82 -26.00 6.02
N THR A 34 25.64 -26.37 7.29
CA THR A 34 26.62 -27.15 8.06
C THR A 34 26.78 -28.62 7.61
N ASP A 35 25.72 -29.26 7.12
CA ASP A 35 25.77 -30.64 6.60
C ASP A 35 25.05 -30.76 5.25
N ALA A 36 25.66 -30.16 4.22
CA ALA A 36 25.15 -30.20 2.85
C ALA A 36 24.90 -31.64 2.35
N GLY A 37 25.73 -32.60 2.79
CA GLY A 37 25.58 -34.00 2.38
C GLY A 37 24.31 -34.65 2.92
N ALA A 38 23.97 -34.43 4.19
CA ALA A 38 22.73 -34.93 4.76
C ALA A 38 21.49 -34.31 4.11
N VAL A 39 21.54 -32.99 3.84
CA VAL A 39 20.45 -32.26 3.16
C VAL A 39 20.19 -32.86 1.78
N LEU A 40 21.22 -33.02 0.95
CA LEU A 40 21.08 -33.57 -0.40
C LEU A 40 20.53 -35.00 -0.40
N ARG A 41 21.05 -35.86 0.49
CA ARG A 41 20.51 -37.23 0.66
C ARG A 41 19.05 -37.23 1.11
N GLY A 42 18.67 -36.31 2.00
CA GLY A 42 17.29 -36.13 2.44
C GLY A 42 16.37 -35.76 1.29
N LEU A 43 16.77 -34.79 0.47
CA LEU A 43 16.00 -34.34 -0.70
C LEU A 43 15.85 -35.43 -1.77
N ALA A 44 16.90 -36.20 -2.05
CA ALA A 44 16.83 -37.35 -2.96
C ALA A 44 15.88 -38.44 -2.43
N ARG A 45 15.95 -38.77 -1.13
CA ARG A 45 15.03 -39.73 -0.49
C ARG A 45 13.58 -39.26 -0.52
N ALA A 46 13.35 -37.96 -0.41
CA ALA A 46 12.02 -37.34 -0.51
C ALA A 46 11.52 -37.23 -1.96
N GLY A 47 12.32 -37.63 -2.96
CA GLY A 47 11.96 -37.55 -4.38
C GLY A 47 11.93 -36.13 -4.94
N LEU A 48 12.45 -35.14 -4.21
CA LEU A 48 12.50 -33.74 -4.64
C LEU A 48 13.65 -33.44 -5.60
N VAL A 49 14.65 -34.33 -5.64
CA VAL A 49 15.83 -34.20 -6.49
C VAL A 49 16.04 -35.51 -7.23
N ARG A 50 16.31 -35.40 -8.54
CA ARG A 50 16.69 -36.50 -9.41
C ARG A 50 18.22 -36.53 -9.52
N VAL A 51 18.78 -37.74 -9.46
CA VAL A 51 20.22 -37.95 -9.64
C VAL A 51 20.42 -38.83 -10.86
N GLU A 52 21.08 -38.30 -11.88
CA GLU A 52 21.42 -39.00 -13.12
C GLU A 52 22.93 -39.02 -13.31
N GLY A 53 23.54 -40.19 -13.08
CA GLY A 53 24.99 -40.31 -13.07
C GLY A 53 25.61 -39.42 -11.99
N ARG A 54 26.27 -38.33 -12.40
CA ARG A 54 26.92 -37.35 -11.49
C ARG A 54 26.15 -36.04 -11.36
N LEU A 55 25.03 -35.90 -12.06
CA LEU A 55 24.25 -34.67 -12.10
C LEU A 55 23.03 -34.79 -11.19
N TRP A 56 22.84 -33.75 -10.39
CA TRP A 56 21.70 -33.54 -9.51
C TRP A 56 20.82 -32.46 -10.12
N SER A 57 19.52 -32.71 -10.28
CA SER A 57 18.57 -31.74 -10.82
C SER A 57 17.23 -31.83 -10.10
N LEU A 58 16.47 -30.73 -10.10
CA LEU A 58 15.13 -30.76 -9.48
C LEU A 58 14.21 -31.75 -10.20
N SER A 59 13.52 -32.58 -9.43
CA SER A 59 12.40 -33.35 -9.96
C SER A 59 11.18 -32.42 -10.16
N PRO A 60 10.11 -32.86 -10.86
CA PRO A 60 8.85 -32.11 -10.90
C PRO A 60 8.30 -31.80 -9.50
N ALA A 61 8.36 -32.78 -8.59
CA ALA A 61 7.95 -32.59 -7.19
C ALA A 61 8.86 -31.59 -6.45
N GLY A 62 10.16 -31.55 -6.77
CA GLY A 62 11.09 -30.53 -6.27
C GLY A 62 10.73 -29.12 -6.72
N HIS A 63 10.35 -28.95 -7.99
CA HIS A 63 9.87 -27.66 -8.51
C HIS A 63 8.56 -27.24 -7.83
N GLU A 64 7.63 -28.17 -7.61
CA GLU A 64 6.39 -27.88 -6.88
C GLU A 64 6.66 -27.50 -5.43
N ALA A 65 7.54 -28.22 -4.74
CA ALA A 65 7.92 -27.92 -3.37
C ALA A 65 8.60 -26.54 -3.25
N LEU A 66 9.46 -26.20 -4.20
CA LEU A 66 10.09 -24.88 -4.27
C LEU A 66 9.05 -23.77 -4.52
N ARG A 67 8.12 -23.96 -5.46
CA ARG A 67 7.01 -23.02 -5.70
C ARG A 67 6.11 -22.86 -4.48
N ALA A 68 5.79 -23.94 -3.78
CA ALA A 68 4.97 -23.90 -2.57
C ALA A 68 5.65 -23.13 -1.43
N VAL A 69 6.96 -23.32 -1.24
CA VAL A 69 7.71 -22.56 -0.23
C VAL A 69 7.86 -21.10 -0.63
N HIS A 70 8.13 -20.81 -1.91
CA HIS A 70 8.17 -19.44 -2.41
C HIS A 70 6.84 -18.72 -2.17
N ALA A 71 5.71 -19.34 -2.55
CA ALA A 71 4.38 -18.80 -2.30
C ALA A 71 4.08 -18.63 -0.79
N ALA A 72 4.58 -19.53 0.06
CA ALA A 72 4.43 -19.40 1.51
C ALA A 72 5.25 -18.22 2.09
N ILE A 73 6.47 -17.99 1.57
CA ILE A 73 7.30 -16.84 1.94
C ILE A 73 6.65 -15.54 1.45
N GLU A 74 6.20 -15.50 0.20
CA GLU A 74 5.47 -14.35 -0.36
C GLU A 74 4.21 -14.06 0.48
N GLY A 75 3.41 -15.08 0.80
CA GLY A 75 2.23 -14.94 1.64
C GLY A 75 2.54 -14.51 3.07
N ALA A 76 3.68 -14.91 3.64
CA ALA A 76 4.11 -14.48 4.97
C ALA A 76 4.57 -13.02 5.01
N HIS A 77 5.00 -12.48 3.86
CA HIS A 77 5.40 -11.07 3.70
C HIS A 77 4.31 -10.21 3.06
N ASP A 78 3.16 -10.79 2.69
CA ASP A 78 2.04 -10.03 2.15
C ASP A 78 1.45 -9.15 3.26
N PRO A 79 1.48 -7.81 3.13
CA PRO A 79 0.92 -6.93 4.15
C PRO A 79 -0.62 -6.99 4.20
N SER A 80 -1.28 -7.55 3.17
CA SER A 80 -2.73 -7.74 3.16
C SER A 80 -3.12 -9.10 2.54
N PRO A 81 -2.84 -10.20 3.26
CA PRO A 81 -3.10 -11.54 2.77
C PRO A 81 -4.61 -11.78 2.65
N THR A 82 -5.04 -12.46 1.58
CA THR A 82 -6.42 -12.93 1.48
C THR A 82 -6.68 -13.98 2.54
N THR A 83 -7.66 -13.76 3.41
CA THR A 83 -7.98 -14.68 4.50
C THR A 83 -9.29 -15.42 4.29
N PRO A 84 -9.50 -16.57 4.96
CA PRO A 84 -10.77 -17.28 4.92
C PRO A 84 -11.94 -16.36 5.30
N GLY A 85 -12.93 -16.27 4.42
CA GLY A 85 -14.08 -15.37 4.57
C GLY A 85 -14.02 -14.10 3.70
N MET A 86 -12.89 -13.83 3.03
CA MET A 86 -12.82 -12.83 1.97
C MET A 86 -13.28 -13.43 0.63
N GLU A 87 -14.11 -12.67 -0.08
CA GLU A 87 -14.58 -12.99 -1.42
C GLU A 87 -14.08 -11.91 -2.40
N GLU A 88 -13.52 -12.32 -3.54
CA GLU A 88 -13.35 -11.39 -4.65
C GLU A 88 -14.73 -10.93 -5.14
N CYS A 89 -14.91 -9.62 -5.30
CA CYS A 89 -16.20 -9.03 -5.66
C CYS A 89 -16.10 -7.88 -6.67
N PRO A 90 -15.32 -8.00 -7.76
CA PRO A 90 -15.37 -6.97 -8.78
C PRO A 90 -16.70 -7.03 -9.56
N SER A 91 -17.45 -5.93 -9.62
CA SER A 91 -18.56 -5.80 -10.59
C SER A 91 -18.07 -5.95 -12.03
N VAL A 92 -16.87 -5.44 -12.31
CA VAL A 92 -16.20 -5.52 -13.61
C VAL A 92 -14.70 -5.78 -13.37
N PRO A 93 -14.22 -7.04 -13.43
CA PRO A 93 -12.86 -7.44 -13.03
C PRO A 93 -11.72 -6.61 -13.63
N TRP A 94 -11.86 -6.23 -14.90
CA TRP A 94 -10.85 -5.46 -15.62
C TRP A 94 -10.88 -3.97 -15.25
N LEU A 95 -12.02 -3.44 -14.80
CA LEU A 95 -12.17 -2.01 -14.50
C LEU A 95 -11.68 -1.65 -13.09
N THR A 96 -11.76 -2.60 -12.15
CA THR A 96 -11.32 -2.40 -10.76
C THR A 96 -9.85 -2.73 -10.52
N GLN A 97 -9.19 -3.39 -11.48
CA GLN A 97 -7.76 -3.67 -11.44
C GLN A 97 -7.02 -2.62 -12.25
N VAL A 98 -6.58 -1.57 -11.57
CA VAL A 98 -5.95 -0.41 -12.19
C VAL A 98 -4.45 -0.39 -11.86
N GLN A 99 -3.65 0.14 -12.77
CA GLN A 99 -2.25 0.50 -12.54
C GLN A 99 -2.04 1.96 -12.91
N THR A 100 -1.12 2.60 -12.21
CA THR A 100 -0.78 4.01 -12.43
C THR A 100 0.59 4.31 -11.84
N HIS A 101 1.06 5.53 -12.07
CA HIS A 101 2.33 6.01 -11.56
C HIS A 101 2.14 7.35 -10.87
N TRP A 102 2.56 7.45 -9.61
CA TRP A 102 2.71 8.76 -8.97
C TRP A 102 3.98 9.42 -9.47
N VAL A 103 3.83 10.55 -10.14
CA VAL A 103 4.96 11.38 -10.55
C VAL A 103 5.49 12.14 -9.34
N GLU A 104 4.57 12.76 -8.59
CA GLU A 104 4.91 13.60 -7.45
C GLU A 104 3.73 13.66 -6.47
N ALA A 105 4.01 13.62 -5.17
CA ALA A 105 2.98 13.77 -4.14
C ALA A 105 3.51 14.48 -2.89
N VAL A 106 2.64 15.23 -2.24
CA VAL A 106 2.86 15.80 -0.91
C VAL A 106 1.85 15.21 0.05
N SER A 107 2.34 14.72 1.18
CA SER A 107 1.57 14.13 2.25
C SER A 107 1.64 15.00 3.50
N LEU A 108 0.49 15.52 3.93
CA LEU A 108 0.33 16.28 5.17
C LEU A 108 -0.26 15.35 6.23
N ASN A 109 0.51 15.08 7.27
CA ASN A 109 0.09 14.15 8.32
C ASN A 109 -0.44 14.94 9.51
N TYR A 110 -1.74 14.85 9.75
CA TYR A 110 -2.41 15.51 10.87
C TYR A 110 -2.71 14.53 12.00
N ALA A 111 -2.32 14.93 13.20
CA ALA A 111 -2.84 14.34 14.43
C ALA A 111 -4.21 14.96 14.73
N VAL A 112 -5.20 14.13 15.03
CA VAL A 112 -6.59 14.54 15.34
C VAL A 112 -7.12 13.82 16.58
N GLU A 113 -8.19 14.36 17.17
CA GLU A 113 -8.86 13.72 18.30
C GLU A 113 -9.56 12.42 17.87
N PRO A 114 -9.24 11.26 18.49
CA PRO A 114 -9.83 9.97 18.08
C PRO A 114 -11.36 9.96 18.09
N LYS A 115 -11.98 10.57 19.10
CA LYS A 115 -13.45 10.62 19.23
C LYS A 115 -14.11 11.42 18.12
N ARG A 116 -13.43 12.41 17.54
CA ARG A 116 -13.96 13.20 16.42
C ARG A 116 -13.90 12.42 15.14
N LEU A 117 -12.74 11.82 14.86
CA LEU A 117 -12.59 10.97 13.68
C LEU A 117 -13.58 9.82 13.71
N ALA A 118 -13.77 9.16 14.85
CA ALA A 118 -14.74 8.07 15.01
C ALA A 118 -16.18 8.44 14.60
N ARG A 119 -16.59 9.72 14.73
CA ARG A 119 -17.93 10.18 14.33
C ARG A 119 -18.08 10.33 12.81
N LEU A 120 -16.98 10.42 12.08
CA LEU A 120 -16.96 10.51 10.62
C LEU A 120 -16.83 9.13 9.96
N LEU A 121 -16.45 8.10 10.74
CA LEU A 121 -16.24 6.76 10.24
C LEU A 121 -17.55 5.96 10.24
N PRO A 122 -17.88 5.24 9.16
CA PRO A 122 -18.97 4.27 9.19
C PRO A 122 -18.58 3.09 10.10
N ALA A 123 -19.51 2.64 10.95
CA ALA A 123 -19.34 1.36 11.65
C ALA A 123 -19.13 0.24 10.61
N PRO A 124 -18.17 -0.69 10.80
CA PRO A 124 -17.46 -1.01 12.05
C PRO A 124 -16.09 -0.31 12.19
N LEU A 125 -15.75 0.67 11.36
CA LEU A 125 -14.41 1.25 11.35
C LEU A 125 -14.15 2.05 12.63
N GLU A 126 -13.02 1.77 13.26
CA GLU A 126 -12.51 2.48 14.42
C GLU A 126 -11.21 3.22 14.05
N PRO A 127 -10.96 4.43 14.60
CA PRO A 127 -9.67 5.09 14.44
C PRO A 127 -8.53 4.25 15.01
N GLU A 128 -7.41 4.20 14.30
CA GLU A 128 -6.16 3.79 14.93
C GLU A 128 -5.59 4.92 15.76
N VAL A 129 -5.08 4.58 16.95
CA VAL A 129 -4.54 5.55 17.89
C VAL A 129 -3.06 5.27 18.12
N PHE A 130 -2.23 6.21 17.70
CA PHE A 130 -0.79 6.21 17.93
C PHE A 130 -0.41 7.51 18.66
N HIS A 131 0.44 7.42 19.67
CA HIS A 131 0.83 8.55 20.52
C HIS A 131 -0.36 9.34 21.11
N GLY A 132 -1.48 8.67 21.38
CA GLY A 132 -2.69 9.28 21.94
C GLY A 132 -3.55 10.06 20.94
N SER A 133 -3.17 10.09 19.66
CA SER A 133 -3.91 10.75 18.58
C SER A 133 -4.35 9.75 17.52
N ALA A 134 -5.44 10.07 16.83
CA ALA A 134 -5.74 9.43 15.55
C ALA A 134 -5.11 10.23 14.42
N TRP A 135 -5.00 9.64 13.24
CA TRP A 135 -4.19 10.19 12.17
C TRP A 135 -4.95 10.26 10.86
N VAL A 136 -4.88 11.43 10.21
CA VAL A 136 -5.42 11.66 8.88
C VAL A 136 -4.32 12.25 7.99
N GLN A 137 -4.08 11.60 6.87
CA GLN A 137 -3.12 12.01 5.87
C GLN A 137 -3.83 12.71 4.72
N VAL A 138 -3.45 13.95 4.42
CA VAL A 138 -3.85 14.64 3.19
C VAL A 138 -2.77 14.38 2.15
N LEU A 139 -3.09 13.57 1.16
CA LEU A 139 -2.17 13.26 0.08
C LEU A 139 -2.64 13.96 -1.19
N MET A 140 -1.92 15.00 -1.59
CA MET A 140 -2.07 15.68 -2.87
C MET A 140 -1.06 15.09 -3.85
N SER A 141 -1.53 14.53 -4.97
CA SER A 141 -0.69 13.76 -5.89
C SER A 141 -0.99 14.05 -7.36
N SER A 142 0.07 13.93 -8.17
CA SER A 142 0.04 13.91 -9.63
C SER A 142 0.19 12.49 -10.12
N LEU A 143 -0.85 11.98 -10.78
CA LEU A 143 -0.89 10.63 -11.33
C LEU A 143 -0.70 10.65 -12.85
N ARG A 144 0.00 9.65 -13.36
CA ARG A 144 0.23 9.43 -14.78
C ARG A 144 -0.21 8.04 -15.21
N ASP A 145 -0.75 7.97 -16.42
CA ASP A 145 -1.09 6.74 -17.13
C ASP A 145 -2.05 5.80 -16.36
N MET A 146 -2.98 6.32 -15.56
CA MET A 146 -3.93 5.49 -14.82
C MET A 146 -4.84 4.73 -15.79
N ARG A 147 -4.82 3.39 -15.72
CA ARG A 147 -5.52 2.51 -16.66
C ARG A 147 -5.73 1.11 -16.12
N PRO A 148 -6.70 0.34 -16.65
CA PRO A 148 -6.79 -1.09 -16.40
C PRO A 148 -5.45 -1.82 -16.62
N GLN A 149 -5.16 -2.81 -15.79
CA GLN A 149 -3.98 -3.67 -15.99
C GLN A 149 -4.03 -4.37 -17.35
N GLY A 150 -2.88 -4.48 -18.01
CA GLY A 150 -2.76 -5.04 -19.37
C GLY A 150 -3.02 -4.05 -20.51
N MET A 151 -3.56 -2.86 -20.23
CA MET A 151 -3.69 -1.79 -21.23
C MET A 151 -2.35 -1.09 -21.49
N ILE A 152 -2.16 -0.61 -22.72
CA ILE A 152 -0.98 0.19 -23.10
C ILE A 152 -1.01 1.58 -22.43
N PRO A 153 0.15 2.17 -22.05
CA PRO A 153 0.21 3.47 -21.37
C PRO A 153 -0.50 4.61 -22.11
N LEU A 154 -0.52 4.58 -23.45
CA LEU A 154 -1.16 5.61 -24.29
C LEU A 154 -2.66 5.81 -24.01
N LEU A 155 -3.32 4.80 -23.42
CA LEU A 155 -4.74 4.86 -23.06
C LEU A 155 -4.97 5.26 -21.60
N GLY A 156 -3.92 5.62 -20.87
CA GLY A 156 -4.00 6.04 -19.49
C GLY A 156 -4.41 7.50 -19.35
N VAL A 157 -4.99 7.80 -18.18
CA VAL A 157 -5.41 9.15 -17.81
C VAL A 157 -4.40 9.74 -16.84
N CYS A 158 -4.06 11.02 -17.04
CA CYS A 158 -3.20 11.79 -16.14
C CYS A 158 -4.06 12.83 -15.44
N PHE A 159 -3.97 12.91 -14.12
CA PHE A 159 -4.81 13.79 -13.33
C PHE A 159 -4.18 14.08 -11.96
N TYR A 160 -4.71 15.10 -11.30
CA TYR A 160 -4.41 15.40 -9.91
C TYR A 160 -5.49 14.82 -9.00
N GLN A 161 -5.06 14.32 -7.85
CA GLN A 161 -5.95 13.84 -6.82
C GLN A 161 -5.51 14.38 -5.47
N VAL A 162 -6.48 14.74 -4.63
CA VAL A 162 -6.24 14.88 -3.19
C VAL A 162 -7.07 13.85 -2.45
N SER A 163 -6.49 13.21 -1.44
CA SER A 163 -7.21 12.27 -0.59
C SER A 163 -6.91 12.51 0.88
N TYR A 164 -7.94 12.50 1.71
CA TYR A 164 -7.88 12.64 3.15
C TYR A 164 -8.11 11.26 3.75
N ARG A 165 -7.01 10.55 4.00
CA ARG A 165 -7.02 9.14 4.41
C ARG A 165 -6.79 9.02 5.91
N ALA A 166 -7.80 8.54 6.62
CA ALA A 166 -7.74 8.20 8.04
C ALA A 166 -7.14 6.80 8.24
N ALA A 167 -6.19 6.65 9.17
CA ALA A 167 -5.74 5.33 9.63
C ALA A 167 -6.81 4.71 10.53
N VAL A 168 -7.32 3.54 10.12
CA VAL A 168 -8.45 2.88 10.78
C VAL A 168 -8.23 1.37 10.91
N ARG A 169 -9.06 0.75 11.73
CA ARG A 169 -9.11 -0.69 11.92
C ARG A 169 -10.54 -1.18 12.10
N TYR A 170 -10.78 -2.47 11.91
CA TYR A 170 -12.04 -3.15 12.23
C TYR A 170 -11.79 -4.59 12.66
N ARG A 171 -12.81 -5.21 13.26
CA ARG A 171 -12.82 -6.66 13.51
C ARG A 171 -13.56 -7.38 12.40
N ASN A 172 -12.91 -8.34 11.76
CA ASN A 172 -13.59 -9.21 10.81
C ASN A 172 -14.54 -10.19 11.53
N ALA A 173 -15.31 -10.97 10.76
CA ALA A 173 -16.23 -11.96 11.31
C ALA A 173 -15.55 -13.05 12.17
N ASN A 174 -14.25 -13.28 12.02
CA ASN A 174 -13.47 -14.22 12.84
C ASN A 174 -12.97 -13.60 14.14
N GLY A 175 -13.13 -12.28 14.33
CA GLY A 175 -12.67 -11.53 15.49
C GLY A 175 -11.25 -10.96 15.36
N ASP A 176 -10.58 -11.14 14.22
CA ASP A 176 -9.24 -10.62 13.95
C ASP A 176 -9.30 -9.12 13.67
N TRP A 177 -8.30 -8.38 14.17
CA TRP A 177 -8.10 -6.99 13.80
C TRP A 177 -7.52 -6.86 12.40
N ARG A 178 -8.16 -6.05 11.58
CA ARG A 178 -7.73 -5.63 10.25
C ARG A 178 -7.47 -4.14 10.27
N ARG A 179 -6.42 -3.70 9.59
CA ARG A 179 -5.97 -2.30 9.53
C ARG A 179 -6.02 -1.82 8.09
N GLY A 180 -6.25 -0.52 7.89
CA GLY A 180 -6.31 0.08 6.57
C GLY A 180 -6.55 1.58 6.63
N GLY A 181 -6.72 2.19 5.47
CA GLY A 181 -7.08 3.58 5.31
C GLY A 181 -8.55 3.72 4.93
N TYR A 182 -9.26 4.65 5.55
CA TYR A 182 -10.58 5.09 5.09
C TYR A 182 -10.49 6.52 4.59
N PHE A 183 -11.02 6.78 3.40
CA PHE A 183 -11.05 8.13 2.86
C PHE A 183 -12.24 8.89 3.44
N VAL A 184 -11.96 9.84 4.33
CA VAL A 184 -13.01 10.72 4.87
C VAL A 184 -13.40 11.81 3.87
N ARG A 185 -12.52 12.06 2.90
CA ARG A 185 -12.73 13.01 1.80
C ARG A 185 -11.72 12.72 0.68
N SER A 186 -12.09 13.00 -0.57
CA SER A 186 -11.13 13.12 -1.66
C SER A 186 -11.75 13.80 -2.88
N GLU A 187 -10.89 14.34 -3.73
CA GLU A 187 -11.27 15.07 -4.93
C GLU A 187 -10.31 14.74 -6.08
N THR A 188 -10.76 15.00 -7.31
CA THR A 188 -9.95 14.95 -8.53
C THR A 188 -10.22 16.15 -9.42
N ASN A 189 -9.29 16.49 -10.30
CA ASN A 189 -9.53 17.42 -11.40
C ASN A 189 -10.00 16.74 -12.70
N ASP A 190 -10.20 15.41 -12.70
CA ASP A 190 -10.66 14.66 -13.87
C ASP A 190 -12.13 14.21 -13.73
N PRO A 191 -13.05 14.74 -14.55
CA PRO A 191 -14.48 14.45 -14.44
C PRO A 191 -14.83 13.01 -14.82
N VAL A 192 -14.01 12.33 -15.63
CA VAL A 192 -14.21 10.91 -15.97
C VAL A 192 -13.87 10.05 -14.77
N MET A 193 -12.72 10.30 -14.14
CA MET A 193 -12.30 9.60 -12.91
C MET A 193 -13.30 9.82 -11.78
N ARG A 194 -13.85 11.03 -11.64
CA ARG A 194 -14.95 11.29 -10.71
C ARG A 194 -16.17 10.43 -10.97
N ARG A 195 -16.63 10.36 -12.23
CA ARG A 195 -17.81 9.57 -12.58
C ARG A 195 -17.56 8.08 -12.37
N VAL A 196 -16.40 7.57 -12.77
CA VAL A 196 -16.02 6.15 -12.58
C VAL A 196 -15.97 5.80 -11.09
N GLY A 197 -15.29 6.61 -10.28
CA GLY A 197 -15.18 6.40 -8.84
C GLY A 197 -16.54 6.38 -8.13
N ASN A 198 -17.45 7.29 -8.49
CA ASN A 198 -18.78 7.36 -7.88
C ASN A 198 -19.80 6.35 -8.44
N ALA A 199 -19.59 5.85 -9.66
CA ALA A 199 -20.50 4.90 -10.31
C ALA A 199 -20.30 3.46 -9.83
N LEU A 200 -19.05 3.07 -9.54
CA LEU A 200 -18.72 1.73 -9.07
C LEU A 200 -19.16 1.57 -7.61
N LYS A 201 -20.13 0.67 -7.37
CA LYS A 201 -20.65 0.38 -6.02
C LYS A 201 -19.53 -0.01 -5.07
N GLU A 202 -18.53 -0.67 -5.63
CA GLU A 202 -17.28 -1.10 -5.05
C GLU A 202 -16.39 0.03 -4.53
N PHE A 203 -16.55 1.25 -5.03
CA PHE A 203 -15.78 2.44 -4.63
C PHE A 203 -16.65 3.50 -3.95
N LYS A 204 -17.93 3.18 -3.66
CA LYS A 204 -18.83 4.04 -2.86
C LYS A 204 -18.46 4.01 -1.37
N PHE A 205 -17.19 4.23 -1.06
CA PHE A 205 -16.68 4.36 0.30
C PHE A 205 -17.03 5.74 0.88
N HIS A 206 -17.06 6.74 -0.01
CA HIS A 206 -17.38 8.14 0.21
C HIS A 206 -17.64 8.80 -1.15
N GLU A 207 -18.21 10.00 -1.17
CA GLU A 207 -18.39 10.77 -2.41
C GLU A 207 -17.05 11.34 -2.89
N PHE A 208 -16.72 11.10 -4.16
CA PHE A 208 -15.53 11.64 -4.81
C PHE A 208 -15.85 13.00 -5.43
N GLY A 209 -15.25 14.05 -4.89
CA GLY A 209 -15.45 15.44 -5.33
C GLY A 209 -14.71 15.80 -6.62
N GLU A 210 -15.09 16.93 -7.21
CA GLU A 210 -14.35 17.59 -8.27
C GLU A 210 -13.72 18.86 -7.71
N ALA A 211 -12.51 19.18 -8.15
CA ALA A 211 -11.82 20.40 -7.73
C ALA A 211 -10.89 20.91 -8.83
N HIS A 212 -10.72 22.23 -8.86
CA HIS A 212 -9.61 22.83 -9.58
C HIS A 212 -8.33 22.60 -8.80
N MET A 213 -7.33 22.03 -9.48
CA MET A 213 -6.07 21.64 -8.84
C MET A 213 -4.88 22.11 -9.64
N VAL A 214 -3.85 22.56 -8.93
CA VAL A 214 -2.56 22.93 -9.52
C VAL A 214 -1.45 22.36 -8.66
N MET A 215 -0.44 21.80 -9.33
CA MET A 215 0.88 21.54 -8.75
C MET A 215 1.91 22.26 -9.63
N ALA A 216 2.67 23.18 -9.06
CA ALA A 216 3.66 23.99 -9.77
C ALA A 216 5.00 23.96 -9.03
N ARG A 217 6.09 23.79 -9.79
CA ARG A 217 7.44 23.68 -9.26
C ARG A 217 8.34 24.80 -9.77
N GLU A 218 9.05 25.44 -8.85
CA GLU A 218 10.12 26.38 -9.13
C GLU A 218 11.35 26.01 -8.28
N GLY A 219 12.32 25.33 -8.90
CA GLY A 219 13.44 24.75 -8.18
C GLY A 219 12.99 23.79 -7.08
N ASP A 220 13.38 24.09 -5.84
CA ASP A 220 13.02 23.32 -4.65
C ASP A 220 11.66 23.70 -4.04
N LEU A 221 10.96 24.68 -4.60
CA LEU A 221 9.63 25.06 -4.12
C LEU A 221 8.54 24.36 -4.92
N LEU A 222 7.68 23.63 -4.23
CA LEU A 222 6.48 22.99 -4.77
C LEU A 222 5.25 23.70 -4.20
N THR A 223 4.44 24.28 -5.09
CA THR A 223 3.17 24.91 -4.74
C THR A 223 2.02 23.98 -5.16
N THR A 224 1.10 23.72 -4.25
CA THR A 224 -0.10 22.93 -4.52
C THR A 224 -1.35 23.70 -4.12
N THR A 225 -2.37 23.67 -4.96
CA THR A 225 -3.69 24.22 -4.64
C THR A 225 -4.79 23.24 -4.97
N VAL A 226 -5.82 23.22 -4.13
CA VAL A 226 -7.10 22.55 -4.37
C VAL A 226 -8.21 23.55 -4.07
N ASP A 227 -9.09 23.79 -5.03
CA ASP A 227 -10.32 24.55 -4.85
C ASP A 227 -11.51 23.68 -5.26
N PRO A 228 -12.22 23.07 -4.29
CA PRO A 228 -13.35 22.20 -4.58
C PRO A 228 -14.50 22.95 -5.26
N GLU A 229 -15.19 22.25 -6.17
CA GLU A 229 -16.42 22.76 -6.77
C GLU A 229 -17.50 23.04 -5.70
N PRO A 230 -18.42 23.99 -5.91
CA PRO A 230 -19.44 24.36 -4.91
C PRO A 230 -20.35 23.22 -4.45
N GLY A 231 -20.48 22.16 -5.26
CA GLY A 231 -21.22 20.95 -4.89
C GLY A 231 -20.54 20.08 -3.83
N PHE A 232 -19.27 20.34 -3.52
CA PHE A 232 -18.47 19.57 -2.55
C PHE A 232 -17.55 20.48 -1.72
N PRO A 233 -18.08 21.43 -0.92
CA PRO A 233 -17.28 22.46 -0.24
C PRO A 233 -16.44 21.90 0.92
N GLY A 234 -15.56 22.73 1.50
CA GLY A 234 -14.85 22.42 2.75
C GLY A 234 -13.53 21.66 2.61
N GLY A 235 -12.86 21.78 1.45
CA GLY A 235 -11.62 21.06 1.13
C GLY A 235 -10.55 21.92 0.48
N ARG A 236 -10.65 23.25 0.58
CA ARG A 236 -9.64 24.16 0.05
C ARG A 236 -8.28 23.88 0.69
N LEU A 237 -7.26 23.79 -0.15
CA LEU A 237 -5.88 23.56 0.25
C LEU A 237 -4.98 24.50 -0.52
N VAL A 238 -4.11 25.21 0.18
CA VAL A 238 -3.02 25.97 -0.42
C VAL A 238 -1.75 25.63 0.36
N GLY A 239 -0.75 25.11 -0.33
CA GLY A 239 0.52 24.72 0.26
C GLY A 239 1.69 25.17 -0.59
N VAL A 240 2.71 25.71 0.06
CA VAL A 240 4.04 25.97 -0.53
C VAL A 240 5.04 25.19 0.30
N PHE A 241 5.77 24.29 -0.34
CA PHE A 241 6.68 23.35 0.32
C PHE A 241 8.09 23.52 -0.22
N ASP A 242 9.05 23.62 0.68
CA ASP A 242 10.47 23.48 0.36
C ASP A 242 10.82 21.99 0.36
N THR A 243 11.00 21.44 -0.84
CA THR A 243 11.19 20.01 -1.08
C THR A 243 12.61 19.52 -0.84
N ARG A 244 13.50 20.35 -0.30
CA ARG A 244 14.83 19.89 0.14
C ARG A 244 14.66 18.84 1.25
N PRO A 245 15.21 17.62 1.08
CA PRO A 245 14.93 16.54 2.01
C PRO A 245 15.56 16.81 3.37
N SER A 246 14.79 16.57 4.42
CA SER A 246 15.27 16.50 5.80
C SER A 246 15.38 15.04 6.23
N THR A 247 16.48 14.73 6.93
CA THR A 247 16.68 13.42 7.57
C THR A 247 15.98 13.32 8.92
N ARG A 248 15.43 14.43 9.42
CA ARG A 248 14.72 14.51 10.70
C ARG A 248 13.29 15.01 10.52
N PRO A 249 12.35 14.52 11.34
CA PRO A 249 11.01 15.08 11.38
C PRO A 249 11.05 16.55 11.84
N PRO A 250 10.02 17.35 11.49
CA PRO A 250 9.96 18.75 11.89
C PRO A 250 9.86 18.93 13.40
N ALA A 251 10.24 20.11 13.88
CA ALA A 251 10.14 20.46 15.30
C ALA A 251 8.69 20.38 15.77
N GLY A 252 8.43 19.56 16.80
CA GLY A 252 7.08 19.35 17.35
C GLY A 252 6.38 18.09 16.82
N SER A 253 6.96 17.37 15.86
CA SER A 253 6.50 16.03 15.49
C SER A 253 6.66 15.07 16.66
N VAL A 254 5.70 14.15 16.82
CA VAL A 254 5.78 13.07 17.82
C VAL A 254 6.66 11.91 17.36
N TRP A 255 6.95 11.83 16.06
CA TRP A 255 7.75 10.78 15.46
C TRP A 255 9.24 11.13 15.53
N ARG A 256 10.10 10.12 15.61
CA ARG A 256 11.56 10.30 15.63
C ARG A 256 12.22 10.12 14.26
N GLY A 257 11.53 9.49 13.31
CA GLY A 257 12.04 9.17 11.98
C GLY A 257 10.95 8.65 11.05
N LEU A 258 11.32 8.36 9.80
CA LEU A 258 10.40 7.82 8.79
C LEU A 258 9.96 6.39 9.15
N GLU A 259 10.83 5.63 9.80
CA GLU A 259 10.55 4.25 10.20
C GLU A 259 9.39 4.18 11.19
N GLU A 260 9.29 5.14 12.13
CA GLU A 260 8.17 5.19 13.08
C GLU A 260 6.85 5.59 12.41
N LEU A 261 6.91 6.27 11.26
CA LEU A 261 5.74 6.60 10.44
C LEU A 261 5.25 5.42 9.59
N HIS A 262 6.06 4.37 9.44
CA HIS A 262 5.76 3.29 8.52
C HIS A 262 4.46 2.57 8.90
N GLU A 263 4.46 1.96 10.07
CA GLU A 263 3.29 1.24 10.58
C GLU A 263 2.00 2.10 10.63
N PRO A 264 2.00 3.34 11.18
CA PRO A 264 0.77 4.12 11.34
C PRO A 264 0.23 4.72 10.05
N LEU A 265 1.09 5.14 9.11
CA LEU A 265 0.67 5.94 7.95
C LEU A 265 1.03 5.36 6.59
N VAL A 266 2.03 4.48 6.50
CA VAL A 266 2.60 3.98 5.22
C VAL A 266 2.17 2.54 4.93
N GLU A 267 2.02 1.71 5.96
CA GLU A 267 1.63 0.30 5.87
C GLU A 267 0.11 0.08 5.82
N CYS A 268 -0.69 1.14 5.70
CA CYS A 268 -2.11 1.00 5.37
C CYS A 268 -2.27 0.74 3.86
N TYR A 269 -1.91 -0.47 3.41
CA TYR A 269 -2.00 -0.89 2.00
C TYR A 269 -3.44 -1.09 1.53
N ASP A 270 -4.37 -1.29 2.47
CA ASP A 270 -5.78 -1.47 2.19
C ASP A 270 -6.54 -0.15 2.28
N ALA A 271 -7.19 0.24 1.19
CA ALA A 271 -8.28 1.21 1.24
C ALA A 271 -9.57 0.48 1.57
N LEU A 272 -10.21 0.88 2.66
CA LEU A 272 -11.42 0.27 3.18
C LEU A 272 -12.65 1.08 2.81
N GLY A 273 -13.77 0.40 2.62
CA GLY A 273 -15.05 1.04 2.86
C GLY A 273 -16.16 0.06 3.17
N VAL A 274 -17.30 0.60 3.53
CA VAL A 274 -18.35 -0.16 4.22
C VAL A 274 -19.67 0.00 3.50
N ALA A 275 -20.27 -1.12 3.11
CA ALA A 275 -21.61 -1.14 2.57
C ALA A 275 -22.26 -2.51 2.78
N GLU A 276 -23.58 -2.50 2.99
CA GLU A 276 -24.42 -3.72 2.97
C GLU A 276 -23.96 -4.84 3.93
N GLY A 277 -23.36 -4.48 5.07
CA GLY A 277 -22.86 -5.45 6.06
C GLY A 277 -21.49 -6.07 5.72
N TYR A 278 -20.78 -5.50 4.74
CA TYR A 278 -19.43 -5.90 4.34
C TYR A 278 -18.44 -4.75 4.52
N VAL A 279 -17.19 -5.11 4.80
CA VAL A 279 -16.03 -4.25 4.54
C VAL A 279 -15.43 -4.67 3.21
N TYR A 280 -15.34 -3.72 2.29
CA TYR A 280 -14.65 -3.83 1.01
C TYR A 280 -13.19 -3.43 1.20
N VAL A 281 -12.29 -4.20 0.60
CA VAL A 281 -10.84 -4.11 0.79
C VAL A 281 -10.20 -3.99 -0.59
N LEU A 282 -9.74 -2.77 -0.90
CA LEU A 282 -8.94 -2.47 -2.08
C LEU A 282 -7.47 -2.39 -1.68
N THR A 283 -6.72 -3.44 -1.99
CA THR A 283 -5.29 -3.50 -1.68
C THR A 283 -4.46 -2.87 -2.79
N ILE A 284 -3.52 -2.04 -2.38
CA ILE A 284 -2.63 -1.31 -3.27
C ILE A 284 -1.22 -1.92 -3.18
N ASP A 285 -0.78 -2.62 -4.22
CA ASP A 285 0.63 -2.98 -4.36
C ASP A 285 1.39 -1.77 -4.88
N ARG A 286 2.51 -1.41 -4.26
CA ARG A 286 3.33 -0.28 -4.70
C ARG A 286 4.82 -0.58 -4.57
N GLU A 287 5.61 0.19 -5.31
CA GLU A 287 7.06 0.25 -5.13
C GLU A 287 7.46 0.75 -3.72
N PRO A 288 8.73 0.56 -3.32
CA PRO A 288 9.22 1.02 -2.02
C PRO A 288 8.87 2.48 -1.74
N TRP A 289 8.43 2.74 -0.51
CA TRP A 289 8.03 4.10 -0.11
C TRP A 289 9.26 4.99 -0.03
N ASN A 290 9.38 5.95 -0.95
CA ASN A 290 10.55 6.82 -1.05
C ASN A 290 10.35 8.21 -0.42
N ALA A 291 9.36 8.35 0.46
CA ALA A 291 9.05 9.59 1.12
C ALA A 291 10.22 10.20 1.89
N ARG A 292 10.28 11.54 1.91
CA ARG A 292 11.25 12.34 2.66
C ARG A 292 10.53 13.43 3.41
N PHE A 293 11.01 13.77 4.61
CA PHE A 293 10.51 14.94 5.32
C PHE A 293 10.87 16.21 4.55
N VAL A 294 9.93 17.13 4.45
CA VAL A 294 10.10 18.44 3.80
C VAL A 294 9.46 19.53 4.66
N THR A 295 9.74 20.79 4.34
CA THR A 295 9.29 21.92 5.16
C THR A 295 8.11 22.64 4.50
N PRO A 296 6.94 22.77 5.15
CA PRO A 296 5.93 23.68 4.69
C PRO A 296 6.39 25.13 4.93
N VAL A 297 6.43 25.93 3.87
CA VAL A 297 6.72 27.38 3.91
C VAL A 297 5.43 28.15 4.19
N GLN A 298 4.35 27.77 3.51
CA GLN A 298 3.00 28.26 3.74
C GLN A 298 2.04 27.07 3.64
N LEU A 299 1.05 27.04 4.52
CA LEU A 299 0.03 26.01 4.47
C LEU A 299 -1.28 26.54 5.03
N TYR A 300 -2.35 26.31 4.28
CA TYR A 300 -3.73 26.43 4.70
C TYR A 300 -4.47 25.18 4.25
N CYS A 301 -5.19 24.53 5.16
CA CYS A 301 -5.99 23.36 4.84
C CYS A 301 -7.35 23.48 5.54
N GLU A 302 -8.35 23.93 4.78
CA GLU A 302 -9.70 24.24 5.26
C GLU A 302 -10.30 23.09 6.10
N TYR A 303 -10.04 21.84 5.72
CA TYR A 303 -10.56 20.68 6.43
C TYR A 303 -10.09 20.55 7.89
N PHE A 304 -8.88 21.06 8.20
CA PHE A 304 -8.28 21.05 9.54
C PHE A 304 -8.21 22.43 10.20
N ASP A 305 -8.43 23.51 9.44
CA ASP A 305 -8.51 24.86 10.00
C ASP A 305 -9.95 25.24 10.38
N GLU A 306 -10.93 24.80 9.57
CA GLU A 306 -12.34 25.21 9.67
C GLU A 306 -13.32 24.03 9.59
N GLY A 307 -12.85 22.87 9.15
CA GLY A 307 -13.65 21.67 8.91
C GLY A 307 -13.99 20.83 10.15
N PRO A 308 -14.58 19.64 9.94
CA PRO A 308 -15.10 18.80 11.03
C PRO A 308 -14.01 18.25 11.96
N LEU A 309 -12.77 18.18 11.47
CA LEU A 309 -11.61 17.75 12.25
C LEU A 309 -10.81 18.91 12.83
N ALA A 310 -11.18 20.16 12.59
CA ALA A 310 -10.37 21.31 12.97
C ALA A 310 -10.05 21.39 14.48
N PRO A 311 -11.03 21.23 15.39
CA PRO A 311 -10.75 21.38 16.82
C PRO A 311 -9.77 20.32 17.32
N GLY A 312 -8.60 20.79 17.79
CA GLY A 312 -7.55 19.93 18.33
C GLY A 312 -6.72 19.20 17.28
N SER A 313 -6.92 19.49 15.98
CA SER A 313 -6.02 19.01 14.95
C SER A 313 -4.67 19.72 15.02
N ARG A 314 -3.61 19.01 14.61
CA ARG A 314 -2.26 19.56 14.52
C ARG A 314 -1.52 18.92 13.35
N LEU A 315 -0.95 19.74 12.48
CA LEU A 315 0.01 19.25 11.50
C LEU A 315 1.24 18.72 12.25
N ASP A 316 1.59 17.47 12.00
CA ASP A 316 2.72 16.83 12.67
C ASP A 316 3.94 16.71 11.74
N SER A 317 3.72 16.32 10.48
CA SER A 317 4.78 16.22 9.50
C SER A 317 4.29 16.42 8.08
N VAL A 318 5.21 16.84 7.21
CA VAL A 318 5.00 16.89 5.76
C VAL A 318 6.02 15.99 5.10
N LEU A 319 5.53 15.13 4.21
CA LEU A 319 6.37 14.25 3.40
C LEU A 319 6.22 14.62 1.92
N HIS A 320 7.32 14.50 1.19
CA HIS A 320 7.34 14.59 -0.26
C HIS A 320 7.75 13.25 -0.85
N LEU A 321 7.07 12.87 -1.92
CA LEU A 321 7.29 11.65 -2.67
C LEU A 321 7.41 11.98 -4.15
N THR A 322 8.24 11.21 -4.85
CA THR A 322 8.43 11.31 -6.29
C THR A 322 8.46 9.90 -6.86
N GLU A 323 7.88 9.66 -8.03
CA GLU A 323 8.04 8.39 -8.75
C GLU A 323 7.72 7.15 -7.90
N CYS A 324 6.45 6.76 -7.85
CA CYS A 324 6.02 5.52 -7.20
C CYS A 324 4.99 4.81 -8.06
N ALA A 325 5.38 3.69 -8.66
CA ALA A 325 4.44 2.84 -9.38
C ALA A 325 3.55 2.09 -8.39
N TYR A 326 2.25 2.00 -8.69
CA TYR A 326 1.35 1.14 -7.93
C TYR A 326 0.23 0.56 -8.78
N ARG A 327 -0.35 -0.53 -8.28
CA ARG A 327 -1.49 -1.22 -8.87
C ARG A 327 -2.47 -1.68 -7.80
N TRP A 328 -3.72 -1.79 -8.19
CA TRP A 328 -4.78 -2.33 -7.35
C TRP A 328 -4.90 -3.84 -7.57
N ARG A 329 -4.93 -4.60 -6.47
CA ARG A 329 -5.33 -6.01 -6.51
C ARG A 329 -6.83 -6.14 -6.83
N PRO A 330 -7.31 -7.34 -7.23
CA PRO A 330 -8.75 -7.58 -7.29
C PRO A 330 -9.44 -7.15 -6.00
N LEU A 331 -10.57 -6.46 -6.14
CA LEU A 331 -11.33 -6.00 -4.99
C LEU A 331 -11.87 -7.20 -4.21
N ARG A 332 -11.68 -7.17 -2.90
CA ARG A 332 -12.19 -8.18 -1.98
C ARG A 332 -13.24 -7.57 -1.07
N ARG A 333 -14.10 -8.40 -0.50
CA ARG A 333 -14.97 -8.03 0.61
C ARG A 333 -14.99 -9.12 1.66
N GLU A 334 -15.22 -8.75 2.90
CA GLU A 334 -15.51 -9.70 3.98
C GLU A 334 -16.59 -9.15 4.91
N ARG A 335 -17.22 -10.06 5.66
CA ARG A 335 -18.16 -9.65 6.71
C ARG A 335 -17.38 -9.18 7.94
N TYR A 336 -17.85 -8.10 8.55
CA TYR A 336 -17.35 -7.66 9.84
C TYR A 336 -18.09 -8.32 11.00
N ALA A 337 -17.46 -8.34 12.18
CA ALA A 337 -18.12 -8.80 13.41
C ALA A 337 -19.31 -7.88 13.74
N ARG A 338 -20.49 -8.46 13.92
CA ARG A 338 -21.71 -7.72 14.25
C ARG A 338 -21.68 -7.13 15.65
#